data_AF-A0A3B0IUN8-F1
#
_entry.id   AF-A0A3B0IUN8-F1
#
_cell.length_a   1.000
_cell.length_b   1.000
_cell.length_c   1.000
_cell.angle_alpha   90.00
_cell.angle_beta   90.00
_cell.angle_gamma   90.00
#
_symmetry.space_group_name_H-M   'P 1'
#
loop_
_entity.id
_entity.type
_entity.pdbx_description
1 polymer ?
#
loop_
_entity_poly.entity_id
_entity_poly.type
_entity_poly.pdbx_seq_one_letter_code
_entity_poly.pdbx_strand_id
1 'polypeptide(L)'
;MLSGIIISLIIASWPSIEKFGFSFLWSKDWDIPAQEFGALVTIYGTVVTSLIALIIAVPVSFGIALFLTELSPNWLKRPLGIAIELLAAIPSIVYGMWGLFVFAPLFTTYFQEPIGNVLAGVPIIGELFADPALSIVILAADVILAIMIIPYIALVMRDVFEQTPVMMKESAYGIGCTTCEVIWHIVLPYTRNGLIGGVMLGLGRALGETMAVTFIFHARK
;
A
#
# COMPACT_ATOMS: atom_id res chain seq x y z
N MET A 1 4.66 -15.68 21.87
CA MET A 1 5.32 -15.24 20.62
C MET A 1 5.28 -13.73 20.45
N LEU A 2 4.10 -13.08 20.42
CA LEU A 2 3.97 -11.61 20.36
C LEU A 2 4.79 -10.84 21.41
N SER A 3 4.71 -11.25 22.67
CA SER A 3 5.49 -10.65 23.76
C SER A 3 7.00 -10.75 23.55
N GLY A 4 7.50 -11.83 22.95
CA GLY A 4 8.92 -11.99 22.62
C GLY A 4 9.37 -11.05 21.50
N ILE A 5 8.53 -10.84 20.48
CA ILE A 5 8.79 -9.88 19.40
C ILE A 5 8.84 -8.46 19.97
N ILE A 6 7.88 -8.09 20.83
CA ILE A 6 7.84 -6.76 21.45
C ILE A 6 9.12 -6.52 22.27
N ILE A 7 9.52 -7.47 23.11
CA ILE A 7 10.75 -7.36 23.90
C ILE A 7 11.98 -7.26 22.99
N SER A 8 12.05 -8.06 21.92
CA SER A 8 13.15 -8.00 20.96
C SER A 8 13.24 -6.65 20.25
N LEU A 9 12.11 -6.05 19.87
CA LEU A 9 12.07 -4.74 19.23
C LEU A 9 12.53 -3.63 20.18
N ILE A 10 12.14 -3.71 21.46
CA ILE A 10 12.59 -2.77 22.50
C ILE A 10 14.12 -2.87 22.66
N ILE A 11 14.65 -4.09 22.79
CA ILE A 11 16.09 -4.31 22.94
C ILE A 11 16.85 -3.82 21.71
N ALA A 12 16.37 -4.11 20.50
CA ALA A 12 17.00 -3.69 19.26
C ALA A 12 16.98 -2.16 19.04
N SER A 13 15.93 -1.49 19.53
CA SER A 13 15.77 -0.03 19.39
C SER A 13 16.48 0.78 20.48
N TRP A 14 16.80 0.14 21.61
CA TRP A 14 17.38 0.78 22.80
C TRP A 14 18.66 1.60 22.55
N PRO A 15 19.65 1.13 21.75
CA PRO A 15 20.86 1.90 21.48
C PRO A 15 20.61 3.26 20.81
N SER A 16 19.51 3.40 20.07
CA SER A 16 19.13 4.67 19.44
C SER A 16 18.65 5.68 20.48
N ILE A 17 17.91 5.22 21.49
CA ILE A 17 17.43 6.05 22.60
C ILE A 17 18.59 6.43 23.52
N GLU A 18 19.56 5.54 23.74
CA GLU A 18 20.76 5.88 24.52
C GLU A 18 21.61 6.97 23.86
N LYS A 19 21.71 6.97 22.51
CA LYS A 19 22.53 7.93 21.78
C LYS A 19 21.88 9.30 21.60
N PHE A 20 20.57 9.35 21.36
CA PHE A 20 19.83 10.58 21.02
C PHE A 20 18.85 11.04 22.12
N GLY A 21 18.73 10.28 23.20
CA GLY A 21 17.77 10.52 24.28
C GLY A 21 16.32 10.34 23.85
N PHE A 22 15.39 10.57 24.78
CA PHE A 22 13.94 10.51 24.49
C PHE A 22 13.46 11.61 23.52
N SER A 23 14.25 12.69 23.37
CA SER A 23 13.99 13.76 22.39
C SER A 23 14.00 13.24 20.95
N PHE A 24 14.74 12.15 20.68
CA PHE A 24 14.78 11.46 19.38
C PHE A 24 13.40 11.20 18.76
N LEU A 25 12.41 10.84 19.58
CA LEU A 25 11.06 10.50 19.12
C LEU A 25 10.27 11.72 18.62
N TRP A 26 10.62 12.92 19.10
CA TRP A 26 9.92 14.16 18.78
C TRP A 26 10.76 15.17 17.99
N SER A 27 12.06 14.93 17.84
CA SER A 27 12.94 15.77 17.04
C SER A 27 12.65 15.57 15.54
N LYS A 28 12.64 16.70 14.84
CA LYS A 28 12.53 16.79 13.37
C LYS A 28 13.89 16.95 12.71
N ASP A 29 14.95 17.15 13.49
CA ASP A 29 16.26 17.48 12.98
C ASP A 29 16.87 16.25 12.31
N TRP A 30 17.35 16.43 11.08
CA TRP A 30 18.02 15.37 10.33
C TRP A 30 19.28 15.96 9.69
N ASP A 31 20.36 15.97 10.47
CA ASP A 31 21.65 16.53 10.09
C ASP A 31 22.68 15.39 9.92
N ILE A 32 22.96 15.06 8.66
CA ILE A 32 23.89 13.99 8.27
C ILE A 32 25.34 14.34 8.65
N PRO A 33 25.86 15.56 8.36
CA PRO A 33 27.16 16.01 8.85
C PRO A 33 27.30 16.02 10.38
N ALA A 34 26.31 16.52 11.12
CA ALA A 34 26.37 16.62 12.59
C ALA A 34 26.06 15.28 13.30
N GLN A 35 25.64 14.25 12.55
CA GLN A 35 25.17 12.96 13.06
C GLN A 35 23.99 13.09 14.05
N GLU A 36 23.19 14.13 13.93
CA GLU A 36 21.97 14.32 14.71
C GLU A 36 20.76 13.86 13.90
N PHE A 37 20.05 12.86 14.41
CA PHE A 37 18.92 12.27 13.71
C PHE A 37 17.69 12.32 14.60
N GLY A 38 16.57 12.72 14.03
CA GLY A 38 15.24 12.69 14.63
C GLY A 38 14.36 11.63 13.96
N ALA A 39 13.58 10.91 14.76
CA ALA A 39 12.70 9.86 14.26
C ALA A 39 11.39 10.38 13.69
N LEU A 40 10.96 11.59 14.10
CA LEU A 40 9.59 12.05 13.87
C LEU A 40 9.25 12.17 12.38
N VAL A 41 10.16 12.71 11.57
CA VAL A 41 9.95 12.87 10.13
C VAL A 41 9.81 11.51 9.45
N THR A 42 10.63 10.53 9.82
CA THR A 42 10.60 9.18 9.25
C THR A 42 9.37 8.39 9.65
N ILE A 43 8.97 8.47 10.93
CA ILE A 43 7.74 7.83 11.43
C ILE A 43 6.53 8.46 10.75
N TYR A 44 6.42 9.79 10.77
CA TYR A 44 5.30 10.50 10.16
C TYR A 44 5.22 10.22 8.65
N GLY A 45 6.34 10.33 7.94
CA GLY A 45 6.43 10.02 6.53
C GLY A 45 5.93 8.62 6.22
N THR A 46 6.44 7.61 6.93
CA THR A 46 6.05 6.21 6.70
C THR A 46 4.56 5.95 6.96
N VAL A 47 3.99 6.57 8.01
CA VAL A 47 2.57 6.43 8.34
C VAL A 47 1.70 7.06 7.26
N VAL A 48 2.03 8.27 6.83
CA VAL A 48 1.27 9.00 5.81
C VAL A 48 1.33 8.28 4.46
N THR A 49 2.52 7.90 4.00
CA THR A 49 2.71 7.21 2.72
C THR A 49 2.00 5.86 2.69
N SER A 50 2.12 5.06 3.75
CA SER A 50 1.43 3.77 3.88
C SER A 50 -0.09 3.93 3.88
N LEU A 51 -0.60 4.98 4.52
CA LEU A 51 -2.04 5.23 4.60
C LEU A 51 -2.60 5.67 3.23
N ILE A 52 -1.91 6.55 2.51
CA ILE A 52 -2.26 6.94 1.14
C ILE A 52 -2.22 5.71 0.22
N ALA A 53 -1.16 4.91 0.30
CA ALA A 53 -1.03 3.70 -0.51
C ALA A 53 -2.18 2.71 -0.26
N LEU A 54 -2.61 2.55 1.00
CA LEU A 54 -3.75 1.68 1.35
C LEU A 54 -5.09 2.19 0.82
N ILE A 55 -5.33 3.50 0.88
CA ILE A 55 -6.55 4.10 0.31
C ILE A 55 -6.68 3.77 -1.17
N ILE A 56 -5.57 3.70 -1.90
CA ILE A 56 -5.55 3.34 -3.32
C ILE A 56 -5.60 1.82 -3.50
N ALA A 57 -4.78 1.07 -2.77
CA ALA A 57 -4.62 -0.35 -2.98
C ALA A 57 -5.83 -1.18 -2.58
N VAL A 58 -6.45 -0.89 -1.43
CA VAL A 58 -7.59 -1.67 -0.90
C VAL A 58 -8.76 -1.77 -1.88
N PRO A 59 -9.31 -0.67 -2.45
CA PRO A 59 -10.42 -0.77 -3.39
C PRO A 59 -10.03 -1.47 -4.69
N VAL A 60 -8.80 -1.26 -5.18
CA VAL A 60 -8.31 -1.93 -6.41
C VAL A 60 -8.16 -3.44 -6.17
N SER A 61 -7.55 -3.83 -5.06
CA SER A 61 -7.40 -5.24 -4.67
C SER A 61 -8.73 -5.92 -4.42
N PHE A 62 -9.69 -5.21 -3.82
CA PHE A 62 -11.05 -5.72 -3.64
C PHE A 62 -11.72 -6.02 -4.98
N GLY A 63 -11.60 -5.11 -5.96
CA GLY A 63 -12.12 -5.32 -7.31
C GLY A 63 -11.47 -6.50 -8.03
N ILE A 64 -10.15 -6.65 -7.92
CA ILE A 64 -9.40 -7.77 -8.51
C ILE A 64 -9.84 -9.10 -7.89
N ALA A 65 -9.93 -9.16 -6.55
CA ALA A 65 -10.32 -10.37 -5.82
C ALA A 65 -11.77 -10.77 -6.15
N LEU A 66 -12.70 -9.82 -6.14
CA LEU A 66 -14.10 -10.04 -6.52
C LEU A 66 -14.21 -10.56 -7.96
N PHE A 67 -13.50 -9.93 -8.89
CA PHE A 67 -13.47 -10.36 -10.28
C PHE A 67 -12.99 -11.80 -10.40
N LEU A 68 -11.86 -12.14 -9.77
CA LEU A 68 -11.30 -13.50 -9.82
C LEU A 68 -12.20 -14.56 -9.20
N THR A 69 -12.86 -14.26 -8.09
CA THR A 69 -13.67 -15.24 -7.37
C THR A 69 -15.03 -15.45 -8.04
N GLU A 70 -15.75 -14.38 -8.38
CA GLU A 70 -17.19 -14.45 -8.73
C GLU A 70 -17.50 -14.13 -10.22
N LEU A 71 -16.72 -13.27 -10.88
CA LEU A 71 -17.04 -12.82 -12.25
C LEU A 71 -16.18 -13.48 -13.34
N SER A 72 -15.00 -13.96 -12.97
CA SER A 72 -13.99 -14.42 -13.92
C SER A 72 -14.38 -15.77 -14.51
N PRO A 73 -14.26 -15.96 -15.84
CA PRO A 73 -14.50 -17.25 -16.45
C PRO A 73 -13.39 -18.25 -16.06
N ASN A 74 -13.75 -19.54 -15.93
CA ASN A 74 -12.84 -20.57 -15.39
C ASN A 74 -11.50 -20.68 -16.12
N TRP A 75 -11.45 -20.37 -17.42
CA TRP A 75 -10.21 -20.38 -18.21
C TRP A 75 -9.27 -19.20 -17.89
N LEU A 76 -9.80 -18.08 -17.38
CA LEU A 76 -9.03 -16.88 -17.06
C LEU A 76 -8.58 -16.83 -15.59
N LYS A 77 -9.31 -17.49 -14.67
CA LYS A 77 -8.98 -17.54 -13.24
C LYS A 77 -7.54 -17.97 -12.98
N ARG A 78 -7.12 -19.08 -13.60
CA ARG A 78 -5.79 -19.66 -13.41
C ARG A 78 -4.65 -18.78 -13.93
N PRO A 79 -4.63 -18.33 -15.21
CA PRO A 79 -3.55 -17.49 -15.70
C PRO A 79 -3.48 -16.14 -14.99
N LEU A 80 -4.63 -15.52 -14.69
CA LEU A 80 -4.65 -14.22 -14.01
C LEU A 80 -4.18 -14.34 -12.54
N GLY A 81 -4.57 -15.41 -11.84
CA GLY A 81 -4.05 -15.72 -10.51
C GLY A 81 -2.53 -15.88 -10.50
N ILE A 82 -1.98 -16.66 -11.44
CA ILE A 82 -0.52 -16.84 -11.59
C ILE A 82 0.16 -15.49 -11.89
N ALA A 83 -0.41 -14.65 -12.76
CA ALA A 83 0.16 -13.35 -13.08
C ALA A 83 0.27 -12.44 -11.84
N ILE A 84 -0.73 -12.45 -10.96
CA ILE A 84 -0.72 -11.67 -9.71
C ILE A 84 0.29 -12.24 -8.71
N GLU A 85 0.39 -13.57 -8.61
CA GLU A 85 1.40 -14.23 -7.76
C GLU A 85 2.83 -13.91 -8.23
N LEU A 86 3.05 -13.91 -9.56
CA LEU A 86 4.33 -13.50 -10.14
C LEU A 86 4.61 -12.01 -9.91
N LEU A 87 3.58 -11.16 -9.99
CA LEU A 87 3.70 -9.72 -9.71
C LEU A 87 4.07 -9.46 -8.24
N ALA A 88 3.51 -10.24 -7.31
CA ALA A 88 3.88 -10.20 -5.90
C ALA A 88 5.33 -10.66 -5.68
N ALA A 89 5.80 -11.66 -6.43
CA ALA A 89 7.15 -12.21 -6.32
C ALA A 89 8.28 -11.26 -6.76
N ILE A 90 7.96 -10.14 -7.43
CA ILE A 90 8.96 -9.16 -7.88
C ILE A 90 9.65 -8.54 -6.64
N PRO A 91 11.00 -8.56 -6.59
CA PRO A 91 11.74 -7.90 -5.50
C PRO A 91 11.44 -6.40 -5.46
N SER A 92 11.27 -5.85 -4.28
CA SER A 92 10.82 -4.46 -4.14
C SER A 92 11.82 -3.42 -4.61
N ILE A 93 13.13 -3.73 -4.59
CA ILE A 93 14.16 -2.88 -5.19
C ILE A 93 13.92 -2.65 -6.69
N VAL A 94 13.34 -3.64 -7.39
CA VAL A 94 13.02 -3.53 -8.82
C VAL A 94 11.90 -2.51 -9.01
N TYR A 95 10.85 -2.56 -8.17
CA TYR A 95 9.79 -1.54 -8.18
C TYR A 95 10.33 -0.15 -7.83
N GLY A 96 11.25 -0.04 -6.87
CA GLY A 96 11.88 1.24 -6.51
C GLY A 96 12.69 1.84 -7.67
N MET A 97 13.55 1.05 -8.31
CA MET A 97 14.35 1.50 -9.46
C MET A 97 13.48 1.81 -10.68
N TRP A 98 12.54 0.94 -11.03
CA TRP A 98 11.56 1.21 -12.10
C TRP A 98 10.73 2.46 -11.78
N GLY A 99 10.34 2.59 -10.52
CA GLY A 99 9.64 3.72 -9.95
C GLY A 99 10.36 5.04 -10.21
N LEU A 100 11.65 5.10 -9.92
CA LEU A 100 12.49 6.28 -10.09
C LEU A 100 12.79 6.57 -11.57
N PHE A 101 13.23 5.57 -12.33
CA PHE A 101 13.78 5.79 -13.68
C PHE A 101 12.72 5.82 -14.78
N VAL A 102 11.57 5.17 -14.57
CA VAL A 102 10.55 5.02 -15.60
C VAL A 102 9.23 5.63 -15.16
N PHE A 103 8.71 5.22 -13.99
CA PHE A 103 7.39 5.66 -13.56
C PHE A 103 7.37 7.14 -13.19
N ALA A 104 8.29 7.64 -12.36
CA ALA A 104 8.28 9.03 -11.90
C ALA A 104 8.38 10.06 -13.04
N PRO A 105 9.24 9.89 -14.07
CA PRO A 105 9.23 10.76 -15.24
C PRO A 105 7.90 10.72 -15.99
N LEU A 106 7.36 9.54 -16.26
CA LEU A 106 6.09 9.38 -16.97
C LEU A 106 4.92 9.97 -16.17
N PHE A 107 4.88 9.72 -14.87
CA PHE A 107 3.87 10.22 -13.96
C PHE A 107 3.88 11.74 -13.90
N THR A 108 5.06 12.35 -13.89
CA THR A 108 5.21 13.81 -13.92
C THR A 108 4.59 14.38 -15.19
N THR A 109 4.99 13.87 -16.36
CA THR A 109 4.54 14.41 -17.66
C THR A 109 3.07 14.13 -17.95
N TYR A 110 2.55 12.93 -17.66
CA TYR A 110 1.21 12.52 -18.09
C TYR A 110 0.13 12.67 -17.02
N PHE A 111 0.48 12.67 -15.74
CA PHE A 111 -0.51 12.76 -14.66
C PHE A 111 -0.38 14.09 -13.93
N GLN A 112 0.82 14.42 -13.45
CA GLN A 112 0.98 15.56 -12.56
C GLN A 112 0.92 16.92 -13.26
N GLU A 113 1.62 17.12 -14.39
CA GLU A 113 1.55 18.40 -15.11
C GLU A 113 0.12 18.74 -15.57
N PRO A 114 -0.67 17.81 -16.16
CA PRO A 114 -2.05 18.10 -16.54
C PRO A 114 -2.95 18.39 -15.34
N ILE A 115 -2.84 17.60 -14.27
CA ILE A 115 -3.64 17.77 -13.04
C ILE A 115 -3.25 19.05 -12.31
N GLY A 116 -1.95 19.36 -12.22
CA GLY A 116 -1.44 20.58 -11.63
C GLY A 116 -1.92 21.82 -12.38
N ASN A 117 -1.91 21.79 -13.72
CA ASN A 117 -2.42 22.89 -14.54
C ASN A 117 -3.93 23.11 -14.39
N VAL A 118 -4.70 22.03 -14.18
CA VAL A 118 -6.15 22.10 -13.97
C VAL A 118 -6.51 22.52 -12.53
N LEU A 119 -5.76 22.05 -11.53
CA LEU A 119 -6.00 22.34 -10.11
C LEU A 119 -5.24 23.57 -9.58
N ALA A 120 -4.47 24.27 -10.41
CA ALA A 120 -3.78 25.51 -10.06
C ALA A 120 -4.71 26.60 -9.49
N GLY A 121 -6.02 26.54 -9.80
CA GLY A 121 -7.03 27.48 -9.31
C GLY A 121 -7.71 27.09 -7.99
N VAL A 122 -7.43 25.92 -7.40
CA VAL A 122 -8.11 25.44 -6.18
C VAL A 122 -7.25 25.73 -4.95
N PRO A 123 -7.69 26.59 -4.01
CA PRO A 123 -6.95 26.83 -2.76
C PRO A 123 -6.82 25.53 -1.95
N ILE A 124 -5.71 25.36 -1.23
CA ILE A 124 -5.30 24.15 -0.47
C ILE A 124 -4.74 23.02 -1.35
N ILE A 125 -5.41 22.64 -2.44
CA ILE A 125 -4.91 21.57 -3.33
C ILE A 125 -3.82 22.12 -4.26
N GLY A 126 -3.97 23.33 -4.77
CA GLY A 126 -2.97 24.01 -5.59
C GLY A 126 -1.63 24.18 -4.87
N GLU A 127 -1.62 24.47 -3.56
CA GLU A 127 -0.38 24.61 -2.76
C GLU A 127 0.33 23.27 -2.53
N LEU A 128 -0.43 22.17 -2.40
CA LEU A 128 0.13 20.80 -2.34
C LEU A 128 0.80 20.39 -3.66
N PHE A 129 0.38 20.93 -4.80
CA PHE A 129 0.97 20.69 -6.11
C PHE A 129 1.90 21.83 -6.58
N ALA A 130 2.05 22.91 -5.79
CA ALA A 130 2.79 24.12 -6.18
C ALA A 130 4.31 23.98 -6.05
N ASP A 131 4.82 23.10 -5.17
CA ASP A 131 6.24 22.80 -5.05
C ASP A 131 6.57 21.49 -5.80
N PRO A 132 7.05 21.55 -7.06
CA PRO A 132 7.12 20.37 -7.92
C PRO A 132 8.10 19.34 -7.37
N ALA A 133 9.20 19.76 -6.73
CA ALA A 133 10.27 18.84 -6.39
C ALA A 133 9.88 17.85 -5.26
N LEU A 134 9.15 18.29 -4.25
CA LEU A 134 8.79 17.46 -3.10
C LEU A 134 7.50 16.66 -3.35
N SER A 135 6.49 17.29 -3.96
CA SER A 135 5.18 16.69 -4.19
C SER A 135 5.20 15.59 -5.26
N ILE A 136 6.04 15.74 -6.31
CA ILE A 136 6.26 14.68 -7.32
C ILE A 136 6.75 13.39 -6.64
N VAL A 137 7.74 13.53 -5.76
CA VAL A 137 8.47 12.39 -5.21
C VAL A 137 7.62 11.63 -4.21
N ILE A 138 6.87 12.34 -3.36
CA ILE A 138 6.00 11.71 -2.36
C ILE A 138 4.83 11.00 -3.05
N LEU A 139 4.09 11.69 -3.93
CA LEU A 139 2.88 11.12 -4.53
C LEU A 139 3.20 9.98 -5.51
N ALA A 140 4.26 10.12 -6.32
CA ALA A 140 4.71 9.02 -7.18
C ALA A 140 5.18 7.81 -6.34
N ALA A 141 5.91 8.04 -5.24
CA ALA A 141 6.32 6.97 -4.34
C ALA A 141 5.12 6.25 -3.71
N ASP A 142 4.08 6.98 -3.30
CA ASP A 142 2.85 6.41 -2.73
C ASP A 142 2.09 5.55 -3.74
N VAL A 143 2.04 5.97 -5.01
CA VAL A 143 1.42 5.19 -6.08
C VAL A 143 2.23 3.93 -6.39
N ILE A 144 3.57 4.01 -6.43
CA ILE A 144 4.43 2.83 -6.60
C ILE A 144 4.23 1.85 -5.43
N LEU A 145 4.21 2.36 -4.21
CA LEU A 145 3.94 1.57 -3.00
C LEU A 145 2.58 0.88 -3.09
N ALA A 146 1.54 1.60 -3.54
CA ALA A 146 0.21 1.04 -3.78
C ALA A 146 0.26 -0.11 -4.80
N ILE A 147 0.87 0.11 -5.98
CA ILE A 147 1.01 -0.92 -7.04
C ILE A 147 1.67 -2.19 -6.50
N MET A 148 2.68 -2.04 -5.65
CA MET A 148 3.40 -3.17 -5.08
C MET A 148 2.58 -3.94 -4.02
N ILE A 149 1.78 -3.28 -3.18
CA ILE A 149 0.95 -3.96 -2.17
C ILE A 149 -0.37 -4.51 -2.73
N ILE A 150 -0.85 -3.99 -3.87
CA ILE A 150 -2.07 -4.46 -4.55
C ILE A 150 -2.09 -5.99 -4.75
N PRO A 151 -1.07 -6.64 -5.36
CA PRO A 151 -1.11 -8.07 -5.63
C PRO A 151 -1.14 -8.89 -4.33
N TYR A 152 -0.46 -8.43 -3.27
CA TYR A 152 -0.50 -9.07 -1.97
C TYR A 152 -1.90 -9.04 -1.33
N ILE A 153 -2.51 -7.85 -1.27
CA ILE A 153 -3.86 -7.70 -0.70
C ILE A 153 -4.88 -8.46 -1.56
N ALA A 154 -4.76 -8.41 -2.89
CA ALA A 154 -5.68 -9.07 -3.80
C ALA A 154 -5.66 -10.59 -3.66
N LEU A 155 -4.47 -11.20 -3.52
CA LEU A 155 -4.34 -12.65 -3.32
C LEU A 155 -4.94 -13.08 -1.98
N VAL A 156 -4.64 -12.37 -0.90
CA VAL A 156 -5.22 -12.70 0.40
C VAL A 156 -6.74 -12.52 0.39
N MET A 157 -7.25 -11.45 -0.22
CA MET A 157 -8.70 -11.23 -0.36
C MET A 157 -9.37 -12.33 -1.19
N ARG A 158 -8.77 -12.75 -2.31
CA ARG A 158 -9.26 -13.87 -3.13
C ARG A 158 -9.37 -15.14 -2.29
N ASP A 159 -8.31 -15.51 -1.60
CA ASP A 159 -8.24 -16.73 -0.79
C ASP A 159 -9.28 -16.70 0.35
N VAL A 160 -9.49 -15.51 0.94
CA VAL A 160 -10.53 -15.26 1.95
C VAL A 160 -11.95 -15.39 1.37
N PHE A 161 -12.21 -14.86 0.17
CA PHE A 161 -13.53 -15.00 -0.48
C PHE A 161 -13.87 -16.45 -0.82
N GLU A 162 -12.86 -17.22 -1.24
CA GLU A 162 -13.02 -18.65 -1.53
C GLU A 162 -13.35 -19.50 -0.28
N GLN A 163 -13.09 -19.01 0.93
CA GLN A 163 -13.51 -19.69 2.18
C GLN A 163 -15.03 -19.61 2.42
N THR A 164 -15.77 -18.79 1.66
CA THR A 164 -17.24 -18.67 1.84
C THR A 164 -17.93 -19.97 1.40
N PRO A 165 -18.73 -20.62 2.26
CA PRO A 165 -19.40 -21.87 1.92
C PRO A 165 -20.24 -21.74 0.66
N VAL A 166 -20.00 -22.63 -0.32
CA VAL A 166 -20.74 -22.65 -1.60
C VAL A 166 -22.25 -22.74 -1.38
N MET A 167 -22.68 -23.50 -0.36
CA MET A 167 -24.10 -23.64 -0.01
C MET A 167 -24.78 -22.30 0.32
N MET A 168 -24.08 -21.36 0.97
CA MET A 168 -24.65 -20.03 1.25
C MET A 168 -24.85 -19.22 -0.02
N LYS A 169 -23.92 -19.34 -0.98
CA LYS A 169 -23.99 -18.65 -2.28
C LYS A 169 -25.09 -19.25 -3.17
N GLU A 170 -25.13 -20.57 -3.30
CA GLU A 170 -26.15 -21.27 -4.10
C GLU A 170 -27.57 -21.10 -3.54
N SER A 171 -27.72 -21.07 -2.22
CA SER A 171 -29.03 -20.80 -1.59
C SER A 171 -29.54 -19.38 -1.92
N ALA A 172 -28.63 -18.41 -1.99
CA ALA A 172 -28.96 -17.04 -2.35
C ALA A 172 -29.30 -16.90 -3.84
N TYR A 173 -28.54 -17.57 -4.71
CA TYR A 173 -28.92 -17.67 -6.12
C TYR A 173 -30.29 -18.37 -6.30
N GLY A 174 -30.60 -19.37 -5.47
CA GLY A 174 -31.87 -20.09 -5.47
C GLY A 174 -33.11 -19.25 -5.09
N ILE A 175 -32.93 -18.16 -4.33
CA ILE A 175 -34.00 -17.19 -4.03
C ILE A 175 -34.03 -16.00 -5.01
N GLY A 176 -33.22 -16.05 -6.08
CA GLY A 176 -33.19 -15.04 -7.14
C GLY A 176 -32.23 -13.87 -6.90
N CYS A 177 -31.30 -13.96 -5.95
CA CYS A 177 -30.29 -12.91 -5.75
C CYS A 177 -29.35 -12.79 -6.96
N THR A 178 -28.99 -11.56 -7.29
CA THR A 178 -27.95 -11.24 -8.27
C THR A 178 -26.54 -11.46 -7.70
N THR A 179 -25.54 -11.58 -8.56
CA THR A 179 -24.12 -11.73 -8.14
C THR A 179 -23.66 -10.60 -7.22
N CYS A 180 -24.05 -9.36 -7.53
CA CYS A 180 -23.78 -8.20 -6.67
C CYS A 180 -24.43 -8.36 -5.28
N GLU A 181 -25.69 -8.78 -5.21
CA GLU A 181 -26.38 -8.97 -3.94
C GLU A 181 -25.74 -10.06 -3.08
N VAL A 182 -25.34 -11.18 -3.70
CA VAL A 182 -24.61 -12.26 -3.01
C VAL A 182 -23.28 -11.76 -2.46
N ILE A 183 -22.54 -10.97 -3.23
CA ILE A 183 -21.26 -10.42 -2.78
C ILE A 183 -21.47 -9.46 -1.60
N TRP A 184 -22.37 -8.50 -1.73
CA TRP A 184 -22.59 -7.46 -0.73
C TRP A 184 -23.24 -7.96 0.56
N HIS A 185 -24.16 -8.92 0.47
CA HIS A 185 -24.95 -9.37 1.63
C HIS A 185 -24.48 -10.69 2.25
N ILE A 186 -23.66 -11.48 1.55
CA ILE A 186 -23.25 -12.81 2.03
C ILE A 186 -21.73 -12.91 2.10
N VAL A 187 -21.03 -12.74 0.97
CA VAL A 187 -19.58 -12.94 0.91
C VAL A 187 -18.86 -11.92 1.77
N LEU A 188 -19.14 -10.62 1.59
CA LEU A 188 -18.50 -9.54 2.31
C LEU A 188 -18.71 -9.62 3.85
N PRO A 189 -19.94 -9.80 4.36
CA PRO A 189 -20.16 -9.94 5.80
C PRO A 189 -19.52 -11.19 6.39
N TYR A 190 -19.57 -12.32 5.67
CA TYR A 190 -18.97 -13.58 6.12
C TYR A 190 -17.45 -13.49 6.23
N THR A 191 -16.82 -12.75 5.30
CA THR A 191 -15.36 -12.67 5.18
C THR A 191 -14.74 -11.41 5.79
N ARG A 192 -15.53 -10.55 6.45
CA ARG A 192 -15.08 -9.25 6.97
C ARG A 192 -13.79 -9.32 7.80
N ASN A 193 -13.69 -10.30 8.70
CA ASN A 193 -12.49 -10.49 9.53
C ASN A 193 -11.27 -10.88 8.69
N GLY A 194 -11.48 -11.68 7.64
CA GLY A 194 -10.43 -12.06 6.68
C GLY A 194 -9.98 -10.87 5.82
N LEU A 195 -10.91 -10.01 5.35
CA LEU A 195 -10.53 -8.77 4.65
C LEU A 195 -9.66 -7.88 5.53
N ILE A 196 -10.05 -7.66 6.78
CA ILE A 196 -9.26 -6.85 7.72
C ILE A 196 -7.86 -7.45 7.88
N GLY A 197 -7.76 -8.78 8.00
CA GLY A 197 -6.48 -9.49 7.99
C GLY A 197 -5.65 -9.25 6.73
N GLY A 198 -6.26 -9.31 5.54
CA GLY A 198 -5.58 -9.03 4.27
C GLY A 198 -5.08 -7.59 4.14
N VAL A 199 -5.88 -6.62 4.58
CA VAL A 199 -5.48 -5.21 4.62
C VAL A 199 -4.33 -5.00 5.61
N MET A 200 -4.38 -5.64 6.79
CA MET A 200 -3.30 -5.58 7.78
C MET A 200 -2.01 -6.23 7.29
N LEU A 201 -2.08 -7.31 6.51
CA LEU A 201 -0.91 -7.90 5.85
C LEU A 201 -0.31 -6.95 4.82
N GLY A 202 -1.15 -6.28 4.03
CA GLY A 202 -0.73 -5.22 3.10
C GLY A 202 -0.05 -4.05 3.80
N LEU A 203 -0.62 -3.59 4.93
CA LEU A 203 -0.03 -2.55 5.78
C LEU A 203 1.33 -2.99 6.34
N GLY A 204 1.43 -4.19 6.89
CA GLY A 204 2.68 -4.74 7.40
C GLY A 204 3.76 -4.81 6.32
N ARG A 205 3.36 -5.13 5.08
CA ARG A 205 4.26 -5.08 3.94
C ARG A 205 4.67 -3.64 3.60
N ALA A 206 3.73 -2.71 3.49
CA ALA A 206 4.03 -1.30 3.20
C ALA A 206 5.03 -0.69 4.21
N LEU A 207 4.84 -0.98 5.49
CA LEU A 207 5.75 -0.56 6.57
C LEU A 207 7.14 -1.20 6.48
N GLY A 208 7.23 -2.43 5.94
CA GLY A 208 8.50 -3.14 5.73
C GLY A 208 9.28 -2.70 4.48
N GLU A 209 8.64 -1.98 3.58
CA GLU A 209 9.15 -1.60 2.25
C GLU A 209 9.87 -0.24 2.24
N THR A 210 10.35 0.19 3.42
CA THR A 210 11.05 1.47 3.63
C THR A 210 12.26 1.68 2.71
N MET A 211 12.86 0.62 2.17
CA MET A 211 13.94 0.68 1.18
C MET A 211 13.51 1.30 -0.16
N ALA A 212 12.33 0.95 -0.70
CA ALA A 212 11.89 1.48 -2.00
C ALA A 212 11.63 2.99 -1.92
N VAL A 213 11.01 3.41 -0.81
CA VAL A 213 10.68 4.80 -0.53
C VAL A 213 11.95 5.63 -0.26
N THR A 214 12.88 5.11 0.55
CA THR A 214 14.16 5.79 0.80
C THR A 214 15.01 5.91 -0.46
N PHE A 215 14.99 4.93 -1.37
CA PHE A 215 15.69 5.04 -2.65
C PHE A 215 15.18 6.21 -3.48
N ILE A 216 13.85 6.38 -3.56
CA ILE A 216 13.21 7.47 -4.29
C ILE A 216 13.54 8.84 -3.65
N PHE A 217 13.59 8.92 -2.32
CA PHE A 217 13.94 10.15 -1.61
C PHE A 217 15.45 10.49 -1.60
N HIS A 218 16.33 9.49 -1.51
CA HIS A 218 17.78 9.71 -1.37
C HIS A 218 18.52 9.79 -2.71
N ALA A 219 18.07 9.08 -3.75
CA ALA A 219 18.79 9.03 -5.03
C ALA A 219 18.71 10.35 -5.84
N ARG A 220 17.98 11.37 -5.36
CA ARG A 220 17.88 12.69 -6.01
C ARG A 220 18.64 13.82 -5.30
N LYS A 221 19.46 13.51 -4.29
CA LYS A 221 20.44 14.43 -3.69
C LYS A 221 21.84 14.20 -4.25
#